data_AF-A0A1F8B458-F1
#
_entry.id   AF-A0A1F8B458-F1
#
_cell.length_a   1.000
_cell.length_b   1.000
_cell.length_c   1.000
_cell.angle_alpha   90.00
_cell.angle_beta   90.00
_cell.angle_gamma   90.00
#
_symmetry.space_group_name_H-M   'P 1'
#
loop_
_entity.id
_entity.type
_entity.pdbx_description
1 polymer ?
#
loop_
_entity_poly.entity_id
_entity_poly.type
_entity_poly.pdbx_seq_one_letter_code
_entity_poly.pdbx_strand_id
1 'polypeptide(L)'
;MKKKKNEQINVTLFWPPGAGRSGYKGPAFAVSSENSLGKFDILPEHTNFISLIFNKLSILTLGKRKIDLQFKRGVLEVSEDNVKIFLGV
;
A
#
# COMPACT_ATOMS: atom_id res chain seq x y z
N MET A 1 -19.13 10.35 -21.95
CA MET A 1 -18.01 11.09 -21.35
C MET A 1 -16.94 10.08 -20.95
N LYS A 2 -15.71 10.16 -21.49
CA LYS A 2 -14.60 9.32 -21.01
C LYS A 2 -14.20 9.84 -19.62
N LYS A 3 -14.34 9.03 -18.57
CA LYS A 3 -13.81 9.37 -17.24
C LYS A 3 -12.30 9.62 -17.37
N LYS A 4 -11.82 10.72 -16.79
CA LYS A 4 -10.40 11.04 -16.74
C LYS A 4 -9.73 9.95 -15.90
N LYS A 5 -8.76 9.23 -16.48
CA LYS A 5 -8.09 8.10 -15.83
C LYS A 5 -7.39 8.60 -14.57
N ASN A 6 -7.60 7.92 -13.44
CA ASN A 6 -6.88 8.29 -12.22
C ASN A 6 -5.44 7.78 -12.33
N GLU A 7 -4.46 8.62 -11.99
CA GLU A 7 -3.03 8.29 -12.19
C GLU A 7 -2.34 7.94 -10.87
N GLN A 8 -3.06 8.01 -9.75
CA GLN A 8 -2.49 7.91 -8.41
C GLN A 8 -3.46 7.22 -7.45
N ILE A 9 -2.88 6.61 -6.41
CA ILE A 9 -3.58 6.06 -5.26
C ILE A 9 -3.21 6.82 -3.99
N ASN A 10 -4.16 6.95 -3.07
CA ASN A 10 -3.93 7.55 -1.77
C ASN A 10 -3.51 6.47 -0.78
N VAL A 11 -2.30 6.58 -0.22
CA VAL A 11 -1.77 5.56 0.69
C VAL A 11 -1.73 6.10 2.11
N THR A 12 -2.27 5.31 3.06
CA THR A 12 -2.09 5.53 4.50
C THR A 12 -1.52 4.27 5.12
N LEU A 13 -0.32 4.37 5.67
CA LEU A 13 0.40 3.33 6.37
C LEU A 13 0.43 3.63 7.86
N PHE A 14 -0.18 2.75 8.63
CA PHE A 14 -0.13 2.70 10.07
C PHE A 14 0.91 1.67 10.52
N TRP A 15 1.83 2.11 11.37
CA TRP A 15 2.79 1.25 12.04
C TRP A 15 2.68 1.52 13.56
N PRO A 16 2.55 0.48 14.42
CA PRO A 16 2.41 0.68 15.85
C PRO A 16 3.54 1.54 16.44
N PRO A 17 3.19 2.51 17.32
CA PRO A 17 4.16 3.34 18.03
C PRO A 17 5.00 2.43 18.94
N GLY A 18 6.27 2.26 18.60
CA GLY A 18 7.19 1.34 19.29
C GLY A 18 8.13 0.58 18.34
N ALA A 19 7.80 0.50 17.05
CA ALA A 19 8.65 -0.16 16.06
C ALA A 19 9.80 0.71 15.50
N GLY A 20 10.01 1.91 16.03
CA GLY A 20 11.11 2.81 15.63
C GLY A 20 11.00 3.41 14.23
N ARG A 21 9.85 3.27 13.54
CA ARG A 21 9.60 3.86 12.21
C ARG A 21 8.31 4.69 12.20
N SER A 22 8.33 5.79 11.47
CA SER A 22 7.14 6.61 11.20
C SER A 22 6.28 5.95 10.12
N GLY A 23 4.95 6.09 10.27
CA GLY A 23 4.00 5.73 9.22
C GLY A 23 4.15 6.61 7.96
N TYR A 24 3.35 6.34 6.95
CA TYR A 24 3.32 7.12 5.71
C TYR A 24 1.90 7.57 5.40
N LYS A 25 1.74 8.80 4.90
CA LYS A 25 0.46 9.29 4.40
C LYS A 25 0.73 10.18 3.19
N GLY A 26 0.20 9.79 2.03
CA GLY A 26 0.39 10.56 0.80
C GLY A 26 0.06 9.79 -0.47
N PRO A 27 0.14 10.46 -1.63
CA PRO A 27 -0.12 9.85 -2.93
C PRO A 27 1.05 8.97 -3.41
N ALA A 28 0.71 7.88 -4.09
CA ALA A 28 1.65 6.97 -4.71
C ALA A 28 1.18 6.55 -6.12
N PHE A 29 2.11 6.13 -6.95
CA PHE A 29 1.82 5.50 -8.24
C PHE A 29 1.44 4.02 -8.07
N ALA A 30 2.05 3.35 -7.10
CA ALA A 30 1.84 1.94 -6.87
C ALA A 30 2.16 1.54 -5.42
N VAL A 31 1.49 0.49 -4.96
CA VAL A 31 1.84 -0.25 -3.76
C VAL A 31 2.02 -1.73 -4.12
N SER A 32 3.16 -2.31 -3.74
CA SER A 32 3.46 -3.72 -3.98
C SER A 32 3.63 -4.47 -2.67
N SER A 33 3.09 -5.67 -2.58
CA SER A 33 3.20 -6.52 -1.41
C SER A 33 3.02 -7.99 -1.80
N GLU A 34 2.99 -8.89 -0.82
CA GLU A 34 2.68 -10.30 -1.01
C GLU A 34 1.71 -10.82 0.04
N ASN A 35 0.86 -11.75 -0.38
CA ASN A 35 -0.10 -12.50 0.45
C ASN A 35 0.13 -14.02 0.27
N SER A 36 -0.81 -14.85 0.75
CA SER A 36 -0.70 -16.32 0.64
C SER A 36 -0.72 -16.85 -0.80
N LEU A 37 -1.23 -16.09 -1.77
CA LEU A 37 -1.27 -16.45 -3.18
C LEU A 37 -0.02 -16.01 -3.94
N GLY A 38 0.75 -15.07 -3.38
CA GLY A 38 1.99 -14.57 -3.96
C GLY A 38 2.08 -13.05 -3.96
N LYS A 39 2.93 -12.52 -4.85
CA LYS A 39 3.19 -11.09 -5.01
C LYS A 39 2.08 -10.42 -5.82
N PHE A 40 1.77 -9.18 -5.48
CA PHE A 40 0.79 -8.38 -6.19
C PHE A 40 1.15 -6.89 -6.16
N ASP A 41 0.57 -6.16 -7.11
CA ASP A 41 0.71 -4.72 -7.26
C ASP A 41 -0.67 -4.05 -7.27
N ILE A 42 -0.78 -2.91 -6.59
CA ILE A 42 -1.96 -2.07 -6.57
C ILE A 42 -1.63 -0.81 -7.35
N LEU A 43 -2.33 -0.64 -8.46
CA LEU A 43 -2.27 0.52 -9.35
C LEU A 43 -3.59 1.29 -9.24
N PRO A 44 -3.69 2.49 -9.83
CA PRO A 44 -4.97 3.19 -9.92
C PRO A 44 -6.05 2.34 -10.60
N GLU A 45 -7.28 2.47 -10.12
CA GLU A 45 -8.48 1.75 -10.55
C GLU A 45 -8.42 0.23 -10.29
N HIS A 46 -7.53 -0.23 -9.40
CA HIS A 46 -7.51 -1.63 -8.97
C HIS A 46 -8.79 -1.98 -8.21
N THR A 47 -9.25 -3.23 -8.36
CA THR A 47 -10.45 -3.72 -7.66
C THR A 47 -10.29 -3.61 -6.14
N ASN A 48 -11.43 -3.47 -5.44
CA ASN A 48 -11.46 -3.38 -3.99
C ASN A 48 -11.22 -4.75 -3.37
N PHE A 49 -10.33 -4.82 -2.36
CA PHE A 49 -10.09 -6.06 -1.62
C PHE A 49 -9.45 -5.78 -0.26
N ILE A 50 -9.50 -6.79 0.61
CA ILE A 50 -8.75 -6.83 1.86
C ILE A 50 -7.89 -8.10 1.85
N SER A 51 -6.63 -8.00 2.28
CA SER A 51 -5.72 -9.13 2.32
C SER A 51 -4.77 -9.07 3.52
N LEU A 52 -4.43 -10.25 4.05
CA LEU A 52 -3.26 -10.39 4.92
C LEU A 52 -2.00 -10.30 4.06
N ILE A 53 -1.05 -9.49 4.49
CA ILE A 53 0.23 -9.30 3.81
C ILE A 53 1.40 -9.71 4.70
N PHE A 54 2.51 -10.11 4.06
CA PHE A 54 3.68 -10.66 4.74
C PHE A 54 4.99 -10.09 4.18
N ASN A 55 6.04 -10.19 4.99
CA ASN A 55 7.45 -9.96 4.65
C ASN A 55 7.82 -8.52 4.24
N LYS A 56 7.26 -8.00 3.14
CA LYS A 56 7.70 -6.74 2.54
C LYS A 56 6.56 -5.90 1.96
N LEU A 57 6.76 -4.59 1.98
CA LEU A 57 5.88 -3.58 1.40
C LEU A 57 6.74 -2.58 0.66
N SER A 58 6.36 -2.27 -0.58
CA SER A 58 6.99 -1.26 -1.41
C SER A 58 5.96 -0.19 -1.80
N ILE A 59 6.27 1.08 -1.57
CA ILE A 59 5.44 2.21 -2.01
C ILE A 59 6.25 3.04 -3.01
N LEU A 60 5.75 3.17 -4.24
CA LEU A 60 6.34 4.03 -5.26
C LEU A 60 5.68 5.41 -5.20
N THR A 61 6.34 6.37 -4.56
CA THR A 61 5.80 7.73 -4.37
C THR A 61 5.90 8.57 -5.65
N LEU A 62 5.18 9.71 -5.69
CA LEU A 62 5.19 10.63 -6.85
C LEU A 62 6.57 11.18 -7.21
N GLY A 63 7.47 11.33 -6.22
CA GLY A 63 8.86 11.74 -6.47
C GLY A 63 9.74 10.64 -7.04
N LYS A 64 9.16 9.51 -7.52
CA LYS A 64 9.84 8.27 -7.93
C LYS A 64 10.75 7.69 -6.84
N ARG A 65 10.52 8.09 -5.59
CA ARG A 65 11.19 7.51 -4.42
C ARG A 65 10.44 6.26 -3.99
N LYS A 66 11.19 5.19 -3.75
CA LYS A 66 10.66 3.91 -3.30
C LYS A 66 10.82 3.81 -1.78
N ILE A 67 9.72 3.58 -1.08
CA ILE A 67 9.73 3.30 0.36
C ILE A 67 9.61 1.78 0.51
N ASP A 68 10.70 1.13 0.90
CA ASP A 68 10.75 -0.31 1.11
C ASP A 68 10.79 -0.64 2.60
N LEU A 69 9.83 -1.45 3.05
CA LEU A 69 9.63 -1.79 4.46
C LEU A 69 9.60 -3.31 4.62
N GLN A 70 10.26 -3.79 5.67
CA GLN A 70 10.26 -5.19 6.07
C GLN A 70 9.44 -5.33 7.35
N PHE A 71 8.56 -6.34 7.40
CA PHE A 71 7.67 -6.60 8.52
C PHE A 71 7.27 -8.08 8.52
N LYS A 72 6.72 -8.59 9.63
CA LYS A 72 6.28 -10.00 9.70
C LYS A 72 4.90 -10.20 9.08
N ARG A 73 3.92 -9.43 9.54
CA ARG A 73 2.52 -9.51 9.11
C ARG A 73 1.86 -8.13 9.11
N GLY A 74 0.88 -7.96 8.23
CA GLY A 74 0.05 -6.77 8.12
C GLY A 74 -1.33 -7.09 7.55
N VAL A 75 -2.22 -6.11 7.58
CA VAL A 75 -3.47 -6.09 6.83
C VAL A 75 -3.42 -4.94 5.84
N LEU A 76 -3.87 -5.20 4.61
CA LEU A 76 -4.01 -4.20 3.56
C LEU A 76 -5.46 -4.17 3.08
N GLU A 77 -6.01 -2.97 2.95
CA GLU A 77 -7.34 -2.67 2.39
C GLU A 77 -7.16 -1.77 1.16
N VAL A 78 -7.81 -2.13 0.05
CA VAL A 78 -7.96 -1.30 -1.15
C VAL A 78 -9.43 -0.98 -1.33
N SER A 79 -9.75 0.32 -1.39
CA SER A 79 -11.10 0.81 -1.65
C SER A 79 -11.07 2.13 -2.41
N GLU A 80 -11.59 2.16 -3.63
CA GLU A 80 -11.73 3.38 -4.44
C GLU A 80 -10.43 4.21 -4.52
N ASP A 81 -9.33 3.61 -4.98
CA ASP A 81 -7.99 4.21 -5.04
C ASP A 81 -7.37 4.61 -3.70
N ASN A 82 -7.99 4.25 -2.58
CA ASN A 82 -7.41 4.39 -1.25
C ASN A 82 -6.82 3.06 -0.80
N VAL A 83 -5.56 3.08 -0.39
CA VAL A 83 -4.85 1.92 0.16
C VAL A 83 -4.51 2.21 1.62
N LYS A 84 -5.15 1.47 2.53
CA LYS A 84 -4.82 1.50 3.96
C LYS A 84 -4.02 0.27 4.33
N ILE A 85 -2.97 0.48 5.11
CA ILE A 85 -2.01 -0.57 5.44
C ILE A 85 -1.75 -0.51 6.93
N PHE A 86 -1.94 -1.62 7.63
CA PHE A 86 -1.71 -1.77 9.05
C PHE A 86 -0.64 -2.84 9.24
N LEU A 87 0.57 -2.42 9.61
CA LEU A 87 1.69 -3.35 9.85
C LEU A 87 1.78 -3.70 11.34
N GLY A 88 2.33 -4.88 11.65
CA GLY A 88 2.58 -5.29 13.04
C GLY A 88 1.34 -5.79 13.78
N VAL A 89 0.35 -6.30 13.05
CA VAL A 89 -0.87 -6.93 13.58
C VAL A 89 -0.69 -8.43 13.80
#